data_AF-A0AB37KBU0-F1
#
_entry.id   AF-A0AB37KBU0-F1
#
_cell.length_a   1.000
_cell.length_b   1.000
_cell.length_c   1.000
_cell.angle_alpha   90.00
_cell.angle_beta   90.00
_cell.angle_gamma   90.00
#
_symmetry.space_group_name_H-M   'P 1'
#
loop_
_entity.id
_entity.type
_entity.pdbx_description
1 polymer ?
#
loop_
_entity_poly.entity_id
_entity_poly.type
_entity_poly.pdbx_seq_one_letter_code
_entity_poly.pdbx_strand_id
1 'polypeptide(L)'
;MPSETSSPRKENETEVHIPAAPFIVKQSGSNALAVCALVLAALGLGTSGFLFVQGQNVLKNQELAFNQKIDKAALGESENAALLKDNLNRQSAIQSELDRLGSGVKANGEQILMTQKAYRELTKGRADWLVDETDTILNLAAQQLVLTGNIQTAVGVLEHIDSRLSRFNQAELLPIKQAVSSDLAELKNRPYVDISGTALRLDRLETAVSGLPLILDGVLKPGVQARNEAVSASWWQNVWEKSLGTLKGLVEIRRLENNDSMLISPEQAYFVRENLRLRLLDARTALMQRNSEVYQGDLNNAEAAVRQYFDAKSPATQSWLKELAELKALDVRMTADDGLKNSLNAVRAYRDGTRMTAAENQEAEQAASEPANENTASEPAAASDVKTIEAPSLPSERKPEQPAKKQPVPEKTERSPSAKGERA
;
A
#
# COMPACT_ATOMS: atom_id res chain seq x y z
N MET A 1 -85.35 -28.03 1.82
CA MET A 1 -85.63 -27.26 0.58
C MET A 1 -84.68 -27.75 -0.49
N PRO A 2 -85.16 -27.91 -1.74
CA PRO A 2 -85.36 -29.25 -2.30
C PRO A 2 -84.57 -29.40 -3.62
N SER A 3 -84.80 -30.29 -4.61
CA SER A 3 -85.96 -31.02 -5.17
C SER A 3 -85.41 -32.14 -6.10
N GLU A 4 -86.11 -33.14 -6.63
CA GLU A 4 -87.42 -33.82 -6.42
C GLU A 4 -87.30 -35.15 -7.20
N THR A 5 -87.53 -36.33 -6.62
CA THR A 5 -88.79 -37.12 -6.60
C THR A 5 -89.54 -37.34 -7.92
N SER A 6 -89.57 -38.60 -8.37
CA SER A 6 -90.77 -39.37 -8.79
C SER A 6 -90.32 -40.71 -9.37
N SER A 7 -90.99 -41.86 -9.33
CA SER A 7 -92.29 -42.39 -8.86
C SER A 7 -92.47 -43.73 -9.64
N PRO A 8 -93.46 -44.61 -9.37
CA PRO A 8 -94.17 -44.87 -8.12
C PRO A 8 -94.24 -46.38 -7.74
N ARG A 9 -94.82 -46.62 -6.55
CA ARG A 9 -95.31 -47.89 -5.98
C ARG A 9 -96.66 -48.32 -6.60
N LYS A 10 -96.95 -49.64 -6.63
CA LYS A 10 -98.23 -50.35 -6.29
C LYS A 10 -98.27 -51.73 -7.00
N GLU A 11 -98.95 -52.78 -6.53
CA GLU A 11 -99.48 -53.23 -5.21
C GLU A 11 -99.96 -54.70 -5.40
N ASN A 12 -100.37 -55.38 -4.31
CA ASN A 12 -101.18 -56.62 -4.32
C ASN A 12 -100.53 -57.92 -4.86
N GLU A 13 -100.91 -59.13 -4.43
CA GLU A 13 -101.70 -59.55 -3.25
C GLU A 13 -101.29 -60.98 -2.83
N THR A 14 -101.56 -61.31 -1.57
CA THR A 14 -101.49 -62.69 -1.06
C THR A 14 -102.85 -63.34 -1.29
N GLU A 15 -102.94 -64.54 -1.88
CA GLU A 15 -103.72 -65.63 -1.27
C GLU A 15 -103.59 -66.99 -1.97
N VAL A 16 -103.94 -68.01 -1.18
CA VAL A 16 -103.98 -69.42 -1.56
C VAL A 16 -105.33 -69.75 -2.19
N HIS A 17 -105.34 -70.46 -3.31
CA HIS A 17 -106.50 -71.27 -3.68
C HIS A 17 -106.12 -72.60 -4.32
N ILE A 18 -106.39 -73.68 -3.60
CA ILE A 18 -106.46 -75.05 -4.12
C ILE A 18 -107.92 -75.31 -4.47
N PRO A 19 -108.24 -75.74 -5.70
CA PRO A 19 -109.41 -76.55 -5.93
C PRO A 19 -109.00 -77.98 -6.33
N ALA A 20 -109.40 -78.95 -5.52
CA ALA A 20 -109.34 -80.34 -5.91
C ALA A 20 -110.40 -80.66 -6.98
N ALA A 21 -110.01 -81.38 -8.04
CA ALA A 21 -110.94 -82.02 -8.96
C ALA A 21 -110.43 -83.45 -9.26
N PRO A 22 -111.26 -84.50 -9.11
CA PRO A 22 -110.78 -85.88 -9.12
C PRO A 22 -110.64 -86.43 -10.54
N PHE A 23 -109.45 -86.90 -10.91
CA PHE A 23 -109.29 -87.75 -12.09
C PHE A 23 -109.40 -89.23 -11.67
N ILE A 24 -110.51 -89.86 -12.04
CA ILE A 24 -110.75 -91.29 -11.82
C ILE A 24 -109.82 -92.10 -12.73
N VAL A 25 -109.01 -92.97 -12.12
CA VAL A 25 -108.11 -93.88 -12.83
C VAL A 25 -108.93 -94.96 -13.54
N LYS A 26 -108.78 -95.09 -14.87
CA LYS A 26 -109.11 -96.34 -15.57
C LYS A 26 -107.84 -97.17 -15.75
N GLN A 27 -107.81 -98.29 -15.05
CA GLN A 27 -106.70 -99.23 -14.93
C GLN A 27 -106.30 -99.88 -16.26
N SER A 28 -105.02 -99.75 -16.64
CA SER A 28 -104.31 -100.68 -17.55
C SER A 28 -102.79 -100.48 -17.50
N GLY A 29 -102.01 -101.57 -17.33
CA GLY A 29 -100.56 -101.63 -17.64
C GLY A 29 -99.58 -100.97 -16.66
N SER A 30 -99.20 -101.67 -15.58
CA SER A 30 -98.36 -101.15 -14.48
C SER A 30 -96.88 -100.84 -14.79
N ASN A 31 -96.39 -101.02 -16.01
CA ASN A 31 -94.93 -101.11 -16.26
C ASN A 31 -94.33 -99.90 -17.02
N ALA A 32 -95.14 -98.99 -17.57
CA ALA A 32 -94.62 -97.86 -18.36
C ALA A 32 -94.08 -96.70 -17.50
N LEU A 33 -94.77 -96.35 -16.41
CA LEU A 33 -94.41 -95.21 -15.54
C LEU A 33 -93.06 -95.40 -14.83
N ALA A 34 -92.74 -96.63 -14.40
CA ALA A 34 -91.48 -96.94 -13.72
C ALA A 34 -90.25 -96.67 -14.62
N VAL A 35 -90.35 -96.99 -15.91
CA VAL A 35 -89.26 -96.78 -16.88
C VAL A 35 -89.05 -95.28 -17.14
N CYS A 36 -90.12 -94.50 -17.33
CA CYS A 36 -90.02 -93.05 -17.52
C CYS A 36 -89.45 -92.34 -16.29
N ALA A 37 -89.82 -92.77 -15.07
CA ALA A 37 -89.27 -92.22 -13.84
C ALA A 37 -87.76 -92.49 -13.69
N LEU A 38 -87.30 -93.69 -14.04
CA LEU A 38 -85.88 -94.06 -13.98
C LEU A 38 -85.01 -93.25 -14.95
N VAL A 39 -85.50 -93.01 -16.17
CA VAL A 39 -84.78 -92.21 -17.19
C VAL A 39 -84.67 -90.74 -16.75
N LEU A 40 -85.73 -90.15 -16.19
CA LEU A 40 -85.69 -88.79 -15.66
C LEU A 40 -84.72 -88.65 -14.47
N ALA A 41 -84.69 -89.63 -13.57
CA ALA A 41 -83.73 -89.65 -12.45
C ALA A 41 -82.27 -89.74 -12.95
N ALA A 42 -81.99 -90.57 -13.95
CA ALA A 42 -80.66 -90.69 -14.54
C ALA A 42 -80.20 -89.39 -15.22
N LEU A 43 -81.09 -88.71 -15.95
CA LEU A 43 -80.78 -87.41 -16.59
C LEU A 43 -80.56 -86.29 -15.56
N GLY A 44 -81.35 -86.26 -14.48
CA GLY A 44 -81.16 -85.32 -13.37
C GLY A 44 -79.81 -85.50 -12.65
N LEU A 45 -79.39 -86.74 -12.43
CA LEU A 45 -78.08 -87.04 -11.85
C LEU A 45 -76.92 -86.68 -12.79
N GLY A 46 -77.05 -86.96 -14.09
CA GLY A 46 -76.04 -86.59 -15.10
C GLY A 46 -75.82 -85.07 -15.22
N THR A 47 -76.91 -84.30 -15.24
CA THR A 47 -76.83 -82.83 -15.29
C THR A 47 -76.29 -82.22 -14.00
N SER A 48 -76.66 -82.77 -12.83
CA SER A 48 -76.12 -82.36 -11.53
C SER A 48 -74.59 -82.60 -11.43
N GLY A 49 -74.13 -83.79 -11.82
CA GLY A 49 -72.70 -84.13 -11.83
C GLY A 49 -71.88 -83.22 -12.76
N PHE A 50 -72.40 -82.92 -13.95
CA PHE A 50 -71.72 -82.02 -14.89
C PHE A 50 -71.60 -80.58 -14.34
N LEU A 51 -72.66 -80.05 -13.74
CA LEU A 51 -72.65 -78.71 -13.11
C LEU A 51 -71.69 -78.65 -11.92
N PHE A 52 -71.60 -79.71 -11.11
CA PHE A 52 -70.64 -79.76 -9.99
C PHE A 52 -69.18 -79.76 -10.48
N VAL A 53 -68.85 -80.57 -11.50
CA VAL A 53 -67.52 -80.59 -12.12
C VAL A 53 -67.18 -79.24 -12.76
N GLN A 54 -68.16 -78.60 -13.42
CA GLN A 54 -67.95 -77.29 -14.04
C GLN A 54 -67.74 -76.18 -12.99
N GLY A 55 -68.51 -76.20 -11.89
CA GLY A 55 -68.29 -75.29 -10.76
C GLY A 55 -66.91 -75.44 -10.13
N GLN A 56 -66.46 -76.69 -9.90
CA GLN A 56 -65.16 -76.96 -9.28
C GLN A 56 -63.97 -76.56 -10.18
N ASN A 57 -64.13 -76.60 -11.51
CA ASN A 57 -63.13 -76.06 -12.44
C ASN A 57 -63.12 -74.53 -12.50
N VAL A 58 -64.29 -73.86 -12.37
CA VAL A 58 -64.36 -72.39 -12.32
C VAL A 58 -63.69 -71.85 -11.05
N LEU A 59 -63.90 -72.47 -9.89
CA LEU A 59 -63.22 -72.07 -8.65
C LEU A 59 -61.69 -72.23 -8.77
N LYS A 60 -61.20 -73.37 -9.25
CA LYS A 60 -59.75 -73.59 -9.45
C LYS A 60 -59.13 -72.57 -10.41
N ASN A 61 -59.81 -72.25 -11.50
CA ASN A 61 -59.33 -71.24 -12.46
C ASN A 61 -59.37 -69.82 -11.88
N GLN A 62 -60.33 -69.51 -10.99
CA GLN A 62 -60.36 -68.25 -10.26
C GLN A 62 -59.25 -68.15 -9.21
N GLU A 63 -58.99 -69.21 -8.43
CA GLU A 63 -57.87 -69.26 -7.47
C GLU A 63 -56.52 -69.05 -8.16
N LEU A 64 -56.30 -69.72 -9.31
CA LEU A 64 -55.06 -69.58 -10.07
C LEU A 64 -54.89 -68.15 -10.63
N ALA A 65 -55.97 -67.56 -11.17
CA ALA A 65 -55.96 -66.18 -11.65
C ALA A 65 -55.87 -65.12 -10.53
N PHE A 66 -56.34 -65.45 -9.32
CA PHE A 66 -56.23 -64.58 -8.14
C PHE A 66 -54.82 -64.63 -7.55
N ASN A 67 -54.24 -65.82 -7.39
CA ASN A 67 -52.85 -66.00 -6.97
C ASN A 67 -51.89 -65.32 -7.94
N GLN A 68 -52.06 -65.48 -9.26
CA GLN A 68 -51.25 -64.75 -10.25
C GLN A 68 -51.37 -63.22 -10.14
N LYS A 69 -52.54 -62.68 -9.74
CA LYS A 69 -52.71 -61.25 -9.50
C LYS A 69 -52.06 -60.80 -8.19
N ILE A 70 -52.11 -61.61 -7.14
CA ILE A 70 -51.41 -61.35 -5.89
C ILE A 70 -49.89 -61.40 -6.10
N ASP A 71 -49.36 -62.42 -6.78
CA ASP A 71 -47.94 -62.51 -7.11
C ASP A 71 -47.49 -61.29 -7.92
N LYS A 72 -48.27 -60.88 -8.94
CA LYS A 72 -47.94 -59.72 -9.78
C LYS A 72 -48.06 -58.38 -9.04
N ALA A 73 -48.97 -58.26 -8.08
CA ALA A 73 -49.07 -57.10 -7.20
C ALA A 73 -47.93 -57.05 -6.18
N ALA A 74 -47.59 -58.19 -5.54
CA ALA A 74 -46.48 -58.32 -4.60
C ALA A 74 -45.12 -58.08 -5.29
N LEU A 75 -44.96 -58.54 -6.54
CA LEU A 75 -43.80 -58.21 -7.38
C LEU A 75 -43.74 -56.70 -7.69
N GLY A 76 -44.86 -56.06 -8.03
CA GLY A 76 -44.89 -54.61 -8.27
C GLY A 76 -44.65 -53.76 -7.02
N GLU A 77 -45.15 -54.16 -5.85
CA GLU A 77 -44.87 -53.56 -4.54
C GLU A 77 -43.36 -53.67 -4.21
N SER A 78 -42.79 -54.87 -4.42
CA SER A 78 -41.36 -55.16 -4.25
C SER A 78 -40.47 -54.36 -5.21
N GLU A 79 -40.85 -54.27 -6.48
CA GLU A 79 -40.11 -53.52 -7.51
C GLU A 79 -40.14 -52.01 -7.24
N ASN A 80 -41.30 -51.45 -6.85
CA ASN A 80 -41.40 -50.06 -6.42
C ASN A 80 -40.59 -49.79 -5.14
N ALA A 81 -40.63 -50.69 -4.15
CA ALA A 81 -39.80 -50.58 -2.95
C ALA A 81 -38.29 -50.64 -3.25
N ALA A 82 -37.88 -51.50 -4.19
CA ALA A 82 -36.51 -51.58 -4.67
C ALA A 82 -36.08 -50.30 -5.41
N LEU A 83 -36.95 -49.74 -6.27
CA LEU A 83 -36.71 -48.48 -6.97
C LEU A 83 -36.64 -47.28 -6.02
N LEU A 84 -37.49 -47.21 -4.99
CA LEU A 84 -37.37 -46.19 -3.94
C LEU A 84 -36.03 -46.31 -3.21
N LYS A 85 -35.63 -47.53 -2.85
CA LYS A 85 -34.36 -47.79 -2.14
C LYS A 85 -33.14 -47.45 -2.99
N ASP A 86 -33.17 -47.76 -4.30
CA ASP A 86 -32.15 -47.36 -5.27
C ASP A 86 -32.06 -45.83 -5.42
N ASN A 87 -33.20 -45.13 -5.52
CA ASN A 87 -33.23 -43.67 -5.55
C ASN A 87 -32.70 -43.04 -4.24
N LEU A 88 -33.08 -43.57 -3.08
CA LEU A 88 -32.60 -43.09 -1.78
C LEU A 88 -31.09 -43.30 -1.62
N ASN A 89 -30.58 -44.46 -2.06
CA ASN A 89 -29.15 -44.75 -2.10
C ASN A 89 -28.40 -43.81 -3.05
N ARG A 90 -28.93 -43.56 -4.26
CA ARG A 90 -28.37 -42.58 -5.21
C ARG A 90 -28.38 -41.16 -4.63
N GLN A 91 -29.46 -40.75 -3.98
CA GLN A 91 -29.56 -39.43 -3.35
C GLN A 91 -28.54 -39.28 -2.22
N SER A 92 -28.37 -40.31 -1.37
CA SER A 92 -27.35 -40.32 -0.32
C SER A 92 -25.92 -40.30 -0.89
N ALA A 93 -25.67 -40.97 -2.00
CA ALA A 93 -24.37 -40.95 -2.68
C ALA A 93 -24.08 -39.57 -3.30
N ILE A 94 -25.06 -38.95 -3.95
CA ILE A 94 -24.93 -37.59 -4.48
C ILE A 94 -24.69 -36.58 -3.35
N GLN A 95 -25.38 -36.71 -2.22
CA GLN A 95 -25.18 -35.84 -1.06
C GLN A 95 -23.76 -35.95 -0.51
N SER A 96 -23.23 -37.17 -0.34
CA SER A 96 -21.86 -37.37 0.17
C SER A 96 -20.79 -36.91 -0.84
N GLU A 97 -21.03 -37.05 -2.14
CA GLU A 97 -20.20 -36.48 -3.21
C GLU A 97 -20.19 -34.94 -3.14
N LEU A 98 -21.35 -34.32 -2.88
CA LEU A 98 -21.50 -32.87 -2.76
C LEU A 98 -20.83 -32.33 -1.49
N ASP A 99 -20.93 -33.03 -0.35
CA ASP A 99 -20.24 -32.68 0.89
C ASP A 99 -18.72 -32.85 0.75
N ARG A 100 -18.26 -33.87 0.00
CA ARG A 100 -16.85 -34.05 -0.37
C ARG A 100 -16.33 -32.93 -1.29
N LEU A 101 -17.14 -32.50 -2.26
CA LEU A 101 -16.82 -31.33 -3.10
C LEU A 101 -16.79 -30.04 -2.27
N GLY A 102 -17.77 -29.82 -1.40
CA GLY A 102 -17.87 -28.64 -0.55
C GLY A 102 -16.70 -28.51 0.43
N SER A 103 -16.30 -29.62 1.06
CA SER A 103 -15.09 -29.69 1.90
C SER A 103 -13.80 -29.52 1.09
N GLY A 104 -13.69 -30.10 -0.11
CA GLY A 104 -12.57 -29.88 -1.01
C GLY A 104 -12.43 -28.44 -1.50
N VAL A 105 -13.55 -27.73 -1.73
CA VAL A 105 -13.54 -26.30 -2.08
C VAL A 105 -13.11 -25.43 -0.89
N LYS A 106 -13.58 -25.74 0.33
CA LYS A 106 -13.13 -25.04 1.56
C LYS A 106 -11.64 -25.23 1.80
N ALA A 107 -11.15 -26.47 1.74
CA ALA A 107 -9.72 -26.78 1.93
C ALA A 107 -8.83 -26.09 0.89
N ASN A 108 -9.25 -26.05 -0.39
CA ASN A 108 -8.56 -25.26 -1.41
C ASN A 108 -8.58 -23.76 -1.10
N GLY A 109 -9.71 -23.20 -0.66
CA GLY A 109 -9.82 -21.80 -0.27
C GLY A 109 -8.87 -21.43 0.88
N GLU A 110 -8.81 -22.25 1.91
CA GLU A 110 -7.88 -22.11 3.04
C GLU A 110 -6.42 -22.23 2.59
N GLN A 111 -6.10 -23.20 1.73
CA GLN A 111 -4.76 -23.36 1.17
C GLN A 111 -4.32 -22.16 0.31
N ILE A 112 -5.22 -21.58 -0.48
CA ILE A 112 -4.97 -20.37 -1.26
C ILE A 112 -4.70 -19.18 -0.33
N LEU A 113 -5.49 -19.01 0.74
CA LEU A 113 -5.29 -17.94 1.73
C LEU A 113 -3.97 -18.08 2.50
N MET A 114 -3.64 -19.30 2.96
CA MET A 114 -2.34 -19.62 3.59
C MET A 114 -1.17 -19.28 2.65
N THR A 115 -1.27 -19.71 1.40
CA THR A 115 -0.26 -19.44 0.37
C THR A 115 -0.12 -17.95 0.12
N GLN A 116 -1.23 -17.21 -0.02
CA GLN A 116 -1.22 -15.76 -0.21
C GLN A 116 -0.59 -15.02 0.98
N LYS A 117 -0.87 -15.44 2.23
CA LYS A 117 -0.22 -14.89 3.42
C LYS A 117 1.29 -15.14 3.39
N ALA A 118 1.73 -16.38 3.15
CA ALA A 118 3.15 -16.73 3.08
C ALA A 118 3.90 -15.97 1.97
N TYR A 119 3.29 -15.75 0.81
CA TYR A 119 3.86 -14.91 -0.24
C TYR A 119 3.99 -13.45 0.20
N ARG A 120 2.97 -12.86 0.84
CA ARG A 120 3.04 -11.48 1.35
C ARG A 120 4.16 -11.34 2.38
N GLU A 121 4.22 -12.24 3.35
CA GLU A 121 5.24 -12.24 4.41
C GLU A 121 6.66 -12.32 3.83
N LEU A 122 6.88 -13.22 2.87
CA LEU A 122 8.16 -13.34 2.16
C LEU A 122 8.51 -12.08 1.36
N THR A 123 7.52 -11.43 0.71
CA THR A 123 7.77 -10.17 -0.01
C THR A 123 8.01 -8.98 0.91
N LYS A 124 7.36 -8.95 2.08
CA LYS A 124 7.53 -7.91 3.10
C LYS A 124 8.89 -8.03 3.79
N GLY A 125 9.27 -9.24 4.23
CA GLY A 125 10.61 -9.48 4.80
C GLY A 125 11.76 -9.17 3.83
N ARG A 126 11.56 -9.34 2.51
CA ARG A 126 12.51 -8.88 1.48
C ARG A 126 12.55 -7.36 1.33
N ALA A 127 11.42 -6.69 1.47
CA ALA A 127 11.34 -5.23 1.46
C ALA A 127 12.05 -4.64 2.67
N ASP A 128 11.73 -5.14 3.87
CA ASP A 128 12.29 -4.69 5.15
C ASP A 128 13.81 -4.90 5.19
N TRP A 129 14.30 -6.05 4.71
CA TRP A 129 15.74 -6.29 4.56
C TRP A 129 16.41 -5.31 3.59
N LEU A 130 15.77 -5.01 2.44
CA LEU A 130 16.29 -4.05 1.48
C LEU A 130 16.34 -2.63 2.06
N VAL A 131 15.38 -2.26 2.92
CA VAL A 131 15.37 -0.95 3.59
C VAL A 131 16.43 -0.86 4.68
N ASP A 132 16.66 -1.91 5.47
CA ASP A 132 17.71 -1.92 6.52
C ASP A 132 19.13 -1.87 5.94
N GLU A 133 19.36 -2.61 4.86
CA GLU A 133 20.57 -2.52 4.04
C GLU A 133 20.73 -1.12 3.42
N THR A 134 19.64 -0.55 2.88
CA THR A 134 19.66 0.81 2.32
C THR A 134 20.01 1.82 3.40
N ASP A 135 19.41 1.74 4.59
CA ASP A 135 19.74 2.60 5.74
C ASP A 135 21.22 2.50 6.10
N THR A 136 21.76 1.28 6.15
CA THR A 136 23.18 1.04 6.48
C THR A 136 24.11 1.68 5.45
N ILE A 137 23.87 1.43 4.15
CA ILE A 137 24.67 2.01 3.05
C ILE A 137 24.53 3.54 3.04
N LEU A 138 23.34 4.07 3.29
CA LEU A 138 23.03 5.50 3.18
C LEU A 138 23.56 6.30 4.38
N ASN A 139 23.55 5.73 5.59
CA ASN A 139 24.27 6.30 6.74
C ASN A 139 25.79 6.27 6.54
N LEU A 140 26.35 5.18 5.97
CA LEU A 140 27.78 5.12 5.64
C LEU A 140 28.16 6.17 4.59
N ALA A 141 27.32 6.33 3.55
CA ALA A 141 27.51 7.37 2.53
C ALA A 141 27.38 8.78 3.09
N ALA A 142 26.43 9.03 4.00
CA ALA A 142 26.27 10.32 4.67
C ALA A 142 27.49 10.65 5.55
N GLN A 143 27.98 9.69 6.35
CA GLN A 143 29.21 9.85 7.14
C GLN A 143 30.40 10.13 6.24
N GLN A 144 30.58 9.36 5.16
CA GLN A 144 31.66 9.54 4.20
C GLN A 144 31.56 10.90 3.46
N LEU A 145 30.34 11.37 3.17
CA LEU A 145 30.13 12.69 2.55
C LEU A 145 30.45 13.82 3.54
N VAL A 146 30.10 13.72 4.82
CA VAL A 146 30.50 14.71 5.83
C VAL A 146 32.01 14.71 6.04
N LEU A 147 32.65 13.53 6.12
CA LEU A 147 34.08 13.39 6.39
C LEU A 147 34.97 13.77 5.20
N THR A 148 34.60 13.39 3.98
CA THR A 148 35.44 13.57 2.78
C THR A 148 34.89 14.58 1.78
N GLY A 149 33.59 14.92 1.87
CA GLY A 149 32.84 15.72 0.90
C GLY A 149 32.98 15.27 -0.55
N ASN A 150 33.26 13.98 -0.77
CA ASN A 150 33.35 13.41 -2.10
C ASN A 150 31.93 13.10 -2.64
N ILE A 151 31.39 14.10 -3.33
CA ILE A 151 30.07 14.02 -3.98
C ILE A 151 30.01 12.87 -4.99
N GLN A 152 31.09 12.56 -5.71
CA GLN A 152 31.11 11.49 -6.71
C GLN A 152 30.90 10.11 -6.07
N THR A 153 31.51 9.86 -4.90
CA THR A 153 31.23 8.62 -4.15
C THR A 153 29.80 8.57 -3.63
N ALA A 154 29.23 9.70 -3.18
CA ALA A 154 27.84 9.74 -2.74
C ALA A 154 26.85 9.50 -3.91
N VAL A 155 27.08 10.11 -5.07
CA VAL A 155 26.28 9.89 -6.29
C VAL A 155 26.35 8.43 -6.74
N GLY A 156 27.54 7.83 -6.79
CA GLY A 156 27.69 6.42 -7.16
C GLY A 156 27.00 5.46 -6.18
N VAL A 157 26.95 5.79 -4.89
CA VAL A 157 26.18 5.02 -3.90
C VAL A 157 24.67 5.21 -4.08
N LEU A 158 24.19 6.42 -4.34
CA LEU A 158 22.76 6.67 -4.60
C LEU A 158 22.30 6.01 -5.92
N GLU A 159 23.14 5.99 -6.96
CA GLU A 159 22.90 5.24 -8.19
C GLU A 159 22.82 3.73 -7.92
N HIS A 160 23.71 3.20 -7.07
CA HIS A 160 23.65 1.80 -6.65
C HIS A 160 22.33 1.49 -5.92
N ILE A 161 21.91 2.36 -4.98
CA ILE A 161 20.65 2.23 -4.24
C ILE A 161 19.44 2.30 -5.18
N ASP A 162 19.34 3.30 -6.06
CA ASP A 162 18.23 3.39 -7.04
C ASP A 162 18.21 2.18 -7.99
N SER A 163 19.38 1.69 -8.43
CA SER A 163 19.48 0.48 -9.26
C SER A 163 19.06 -0.81 -8.53
N ARG A 164 19.09 -0.82 -7.19
CA ARG A 164 18.56 -1.90 -6.35
C ARG A 164 17.06 -1.71 -6.14
N LEU A 165 16.62 -0.55 -5.65
CA LEU A 165 15.20 -0.23 -5.41
C LEU A 165 14.34 -0.41 -6.67
N SER A 166 14.84 0.01 -7.84
CA SER A 166 14.12 -0.14 -9.13
C SER A 166 13.86 -1.60 -9.55
N ARG A 167 14.60 -2.58 -9.02
CA ARG A 167 14.33 -4.02 -9.24
C ARG A 167 13.18 -4.56 -8.39
N PHE A 168 12.83 -3.85 -7.31
CA PHE A 168 11.76 -4.22 -6.37
C PHE A 168 10.60 -3.24 -6.50
N ASN A 169 9.71 -3.49 -7.46
CA ASN A 169 8.56 -2.62 -7.77
C ASN A 169 7.40 -2.82 -6.77
N GLN A 170 7.64 -2.47 -5.50
CA GLN A 170 6.67 -2.51 -4.41
C GLN A 170 6.19 -1.09 -4.08
N ALA A 171 4.89 -0.92 -3.84
CA ALA A 171 4.29 0.40 -3.56
C ALA A 171 4.85 1.06 -2.30
N GLU A 172 5.17 0.25 -1.28
CA GLU A 172 5.69 0.68 0.03
C GLU A 172 7.10 1.32 -0.08
N LEU A 173 7.87 0.99 -1.12
CA LEU A 173 9.22 1.54 -1.37
C LEU A 173 9.21 2.82 -2.23
N LEU A 174 8.05 3.24 -2.77
CA LEU A 174 7.96 4.42 -3.63
C LEU A 174 8.43 5.72 -2.96
N PRO A 175 8.13 6.02 -1.68
CA PRO A 175 8.62 7.23 -1.03
C PRO A 175 10.15 7.26 -0.91
N ILE A 176 10.77 6.10 -0.61
CA ILE A 176 12.23 5.97 -0.53
C ILE A 176 12.85 6.19 -1.91
N LYS A 177 12.29 5.59 -2.97
CA LYS A 177 12.78 5.78 -4.33
C LYS A 177 12.64 7.24 -4.81
N GLN A 178 11.55 7.92 -4.46
CA GLN A 178 11.37 9.34 -4.75
C GLN A 178 12.41 10.20 -4.02
N ALA A 179 12.68 9.93 -2.74
CA ALA A 179 13.70 10.63 -1.98
C ALA A 179 15.13 10.41 -2.54
N VAL A 180 15.50 9.16 -2.85
CA VAL A 180 16.81 8.81 -3.44
C VAL A 180 16.99 9.45 -4.81
N SER A 181 15.97 9.45 -5.66
CA SER A 181 16.05 10.12 -6.98
C SER A 181 16.08 11.65 -6.87
N SER A 182 15.44 12.24 -5.86
CA SER A 182 15.54 13.68 -5.57
C SER A 182 16.95 14.06 -5.11
N ASP A 183 17.50 13.37 -4.12
CA ASP A 183 18.86 13.61 -3.60
C ASP A 183 19.93 13.40 -4.68
N LEU A 184 19.77 12.37 -5.53
CA LEU A 184 20.62 12.12 -6.68
C LEU A 184 20.52 13.25 -7.72
N ALA A 185 19.33 13.78 -8.00
CA ALA A 185 19.14 14.90 -8.91
C ALA A 185 19.75 16.19 -8.36
N GLU A 186 19.56 16.48 -7.07
CA GLU A 186 20.20 17.61 -6.39
C GLU A 186 21.73 17.53 -6.45
N LEU A 187 22.32 16.39 -6.08
CA LEU A 187 23.77 16.19 -6.06
C LEU A 187 24.39 16.26 -7.46
N LYS A 188 23.67 15.84 -8.51
CA LYS A 188 24.13 15.97 -9.90
C LYS A 188 23.98 17.39 -10.46
N ASN A 189 23.02 18.17 -9.97
CA ASN A 189 22.73 19.52 -10.49
C ASN A 189 23.44 20.64 -9.71
N ARG A 190 24.04 20.34 -8.54
CA ARG A 190 24.90 21.27 -7.80
C ARG A 190 26.26 21.45 -8.51
N PRO A 191 26.78 22.69 -8.66
CA PRO A 191 28.14 22.91 -9.18
C PRO A 191 29.19 22.20 -8.33
N TYR A 192 29.99 21.34 -8.95
CA TYR A 192 31.06 20.63 -8.24
C TYR A 192 32.20 21.59 -7.88
N VAL A 193 32.38 21.86 -6.59
CA VAL A 193 33.55 22.57 -6.06
C VAL A 193 34.75 21.62 -6.13
N ASP A 194 35.48 21.66 -7.24
CA ASP A 194 36.76 20.94 -7.35
C ASP A 194 37.78 21.58 -6.41
N ILE A 195 38.01 20.95 -5.25
CA ILE A 195 39.01 21.40 -4.27
C ILE A 195 40.41 21.47 -4.88
N SER A 196 40.77 20.52 -5.75
CA SER A 196 42.09 20.45 -6.38
C SER A 196 42.27 21.59 -7.39
N GLY A 197 41.28 21.80 -8.27
CA GLY A 197 41.25 22.91 -9.21
C GLY A 197 41.19 24.27 -8.52
N THR A 198 40.38 24.40 -7.46
CA THR A 198 40.25 25.63 -6.66
C THR A 198 41.54 25.94 -5.90
N ALA A 199 42.22 24.93 -5.34
CA ALA A 199 43.54 25.09 -4.74
C ALA A 199 44.59 25.52 -5.77
N LEU A 200 44.54 25.00 -7.01
CA LEU A 200 45.43 25.41 -8.09
C LEU A 200 45.15 26.85 -8.57
N ARG A 201 43.89 27.32 -8.56
CA ARG A 201 43.56 28.73 -8.81
C ARG A 201 44.14 29.64 -7.72
N LEU A 202 44.06 29.19 -6.46
CA LEU A 202 44.60 29.95 -5.32
C LEU A 202 46.14 29.99 -5.32
N ASP A 203 46.80 28.91 -5.76
CA ASP A 203 48.24 28.83 -6.03
C ASP A 203 48.68 29.82 -7.13
N ARG A 204 47.89 29.94 -8.21
CA ARG A 204 48.12 30.97 -9.25
C ARG A 204 47.96 32.39 -8.71
N LEU A 205 46.96 32.64 -7.86
CA LEU A 205 46.80 33.95 -7.21
C LEU A 205 47.96 34.29 -6.27
N GLU A 206 48.50 33.31 -5.54
CA GLU A 206 49.71 33.46 -4.71
C GLU A 206 50.90 33.87 -5.58
N THR A 207 51.20 33.12 -6.63
CA THR A 207 52.35 33.39 -7.49
C THR A 207 52.22 34.76 -8.18
N ALA A 208 50.99 35.15 -8.55
CA ALA A 208 50.68 36.45 -9.13
C ALA A 208 50.90 37.64 -8.17
N VAL A 209 50.93 37.46 -6.84
CA VAL A 209 51.22 38.53 -5.86
C VAL A 209 52.55 39.24 -6.17
N SER A 210 53.53 38.50 -6.69
CA SER A 210 54.85 39.03 -7.04
C SER A 210 54.82 40.10 -8.16
N GLY A 211 53.80 40.05 -9.03
CA GLY A 211 53.62 40.97 -10.16
C GLY A 211 52.64 42.12 -9.91
N LEU A 212 51.99 42.18 -8.73
CA LEU A 212 51.05 43.24 -8.40
C LEU A 212 51.80 44.55 -8.06
N PRO A 213 51.49 45.68 -8.74
CA PRO A 213 52.12 46.96 -8.42
C PRO A 213 51.58 47.53 -7.11
N LEU A 214 52.48 48.00 -6.23
CA LEU A 214 52.08 48.70 -5.01
C LEU A 214 51.72 50.16 -5.34
N ILE A 215 50.83 50.76 -4.54
CA ILE A 215 50.42 52.17 -4.71
C ILE A 215 51.63 53.11 -4.69
N LEU A 216 52.70 52.75 -3.96
CA LEU A 216 53.90 53.58 -3.78
C LEU A 216 54.95 53.43 -4.89
N ASP A 217 54.96 52.33 -5.66
CA ASP A 217 55.88 52.18 -6.80
C ASP A 217 55.63 53.25 -7.88
N GLY A 218 54.41 53.78 -7.93
CA GLY A 218 54.04 54.88 -8.86
C GLY A 218 54.56 56.27 -8.48
N VAL A 219 55.15 56.45 -7.29
CA VAL A 219 55.51 57.79 -6.77
C VAL A 219 57.01 58.07 -6.82
N LEU A 220 57.86 57.03 -6.85
CA LEU A 220 59.32 57.18 -6.81
C LEU A 220 59.95 57.39 -8.20
N LYS A 221 59.76 58.59 -8.77
CA LYS A 221 60.81 59.17 -9.63
C LYS A 221 61.98 59.62 -8.73
N PRO A 222 63.23 59.26 -9.02
CA PRO A 222 64.34 59.52 -8.10
C PRO A 222 64.64 61.03 -8.04
N GLY A 223 64.40 61.64 -6.88
CA GLY A 223 64.59 63.06 -6.66
C GLY A 223 64.72 63.43 -5.19
N VAL A 224 65.97 63.64 -4.77
CA VAL A 224 66.40 64.23 -3.48
C VAL A 224 66.23 63.31 -2.24
N GLN A 225 67.35 63.12 -1.52
CA GLN A 225 67.37 62.45 -0.22
C GLN A 225 66.95 63.41 0.90
N ALA A 226 66.25 62.89 1.90
CA ALA A 226 66.20 63.45 3.24
C ALA A 226 66.47 62.33 4.26
N ARG A 227 67.49 62.53 5.09
CA ARG A 227 67.88 61.62 6.18
C ARG A 227 67.21 62.09 7.45
N ASN A 228 66.55 61.20 8.20
CA ASN A 228 66.39 61.36 9.64
C ASN A 228 66.07 60.04 10.36
N GLU A 229 66.12 60.12 11.69
CA GLU A 229 66.46 59.01 12.60
C GLU A 229 65.31 58.04 12.90
N ALA A 230 65.69 56.84 13.31
CA ALA A 230 64.77 55.73 13.57
C ALA A 230 64.23 55.73 15.01
N VAL A 231 62.92 55.65 15.15
CA VAL A 231 62.25 55.11 16.36
C VAL A 231 61.09 54.23 15.91
N SER A 232 61.22 52.91 16.04
CA SER A 232 60.13 51.96 15.78
C SER A 232 60.08 50.89 16.88
N ALA A 233 59.23 51.14 17.89
CA ALA A 233 58.90 50.18 18.93
C ALA A 233 57.46 49.68 18.78
N SER A 234 57.30 48.36 18.92
CA SER A 234 56.07 47.56 19.02
C SER A 234 54.71 48.29 18.96
N TRP A 235 54.10 48.32 17.78
CA TRP A 235 52.70 48.73 17.59
C TRP A 235 51.71 47.56 17.72
N TRP A 236 52.13 46.33 17.39
CA TRP A 236 51.23 45.16 17.33
C TRP A 236 50.80 44.65 18.72
N GLN A 237 51.66 44.73 19.74
CA GLN A 237 51.28 44.37 21.12
C GLN A 237 50.16 45.28 21.65
N ASN A 238 50.18 46.57 21.27
CA ASN A 238 49.17 47.56 21.70
C ASN A 238 47.81 47.43 20.97
N VAL A 239 47.74 46.69 19.86
CA VAL A 239 46.48 46.43 19.13
C VAL A 239 45.76 45.21 19.71
N TRP A 240 46.50 44.18 20.15
CA TRP A 240 45.90 42.97 20.72
C TRP A 240 45.15 43.26 22.03
N GLU A 241 45.74 44.04 22.94
CA GLU A 241 45.09 44.44 24.21
C GLU A 241 43.90 45.40 24.00
N LYS A 242 43.89 46.22 22.94
CA LYS A 242 42.78 47.13 22.63
C LYS A 242 41.57 46.45 21.97
N SER A 243 41.74 45.28 21.36
CA SER A 243 40.63 44.57 20.71
C SER A 243 39.55 44.10 21.70
N LEU A 244 39.95 43.68 22.91
CA LEU A 244 39.06 43.16 23.94
C LEU A 244 38.26 44.25 24.69
N GLY A 245 38.73 45.50 24.69
CA GLY A 245 38.09 46.60 25.45
C GLY A 245 37.03 47.41 24.68
N THR A 246 36.98 47.31 23.35
CA THR A 246 36.37 48.38 22.52
C THR A 246 35.02 48.00 21.87
N LEU A 247 34.37 46.94 22.34
CA LEU A 247 33.04 46.50 21.84
C LEU A 247 31.84 47.28 22.42
N LYS A 248 32.04 48.27 23.31
CA LYS A 248 30.94 48.94 24.03
C LYS A 248 30.87 50.47 23.95
N GLY A 249 31.48 51.04 22.91
CA GLY A 249 31.08 52.36 22.38
C GLY A 249 32.06 53.50 22.63
N LEU A 250 32.80 53.87 21.59
CA LEU A 250 33.25 55.24 21.36
C LEU A 250 33.51 55.45 19.85
N VAL A 251 32.45 55.68 19.08
CA VAL A 251 32.56 56.04 17.66
C VAL A 251 32.91 57.52 17.56
N GLU A 252 34.18 57.87 17.77
CA GLU A 252 34.71 59.20 17.41
C GLU A 252 35.19 59.15 15.95
N ILE A 253 34.43 59.74 15.03
CA ILE A 253 34.83 59.89 13.63
C ILE A 253 35.86 61.03 13.54
N ARG A 254 37.12 60.72 13.84
CA ARG A 254 38.23 61.64 13.61
C ARG A 254 38.80 61.39 12.21
N ARG A 255 38.48 62.28 11.26
CA ARG A 255 39.16 62.34 9.96
C ARG A 255 40.61 62.78 10.20
N LEU A 256 41.58 61.93 9.85
CA LEU A 256 42.96 62.36 9.64
C LEU A 256 43.13 62.66 8.16
N GLU A 257 43.30 63.94 7.84
CA GLU A 257 43.74 64.36 6.52
C GLU A 257 45.24 64.10 6.37
N ASN A 258 45.62 63.70 5.16
CA ASN A 258 46.97 63.57 4.61
C ASN A 258 48.11 64.21 5.43
N ASN A 259 49.12 63.40 5.79
CA ASN A 259 50.48 63.48 5.23
C ASN A 259 51.48 62.69 6.09
N ASP A 260 51.43 61.35 5.99
CA ASP A 260 52.50 60.47 6.49
C ASP A 260 52.91 59.47 5.40
N SER A 261 52.98 59.97 4.16
CA SER A 261 53.57 59.27 3.01
C SER A 261 55.10 59.34 3.08
N MET A 262 55.66 58.94 4.22
CA MET A 262 57.10 58.95 4.45
C MET A 262 57.62 57.52 4.67
N LEU A 263 57.95 56.90 3.53
CA LEU A 263 58.78 55.70 3.43
C LEU A 263 58.19 54.44 4.09
N ILE A 264 57.29 53.77 3.33
CA ILE A 264 57.36 52.31 3.28
C ILE A 264 58.78 51.98 2.80
N SER A 265 59.64 51.58 3.75
CA SER A 265 60.95 50.99 3.44
C SER A 265 60.76 49.88 2.42
N PRO A 266 61.70 49.63 1.47
CA PRO A 266 61.62 48.46 0.57
C PRO A 266 61.34 47.12 1.30
N GLU A 267 61.75 47.04 2.57
CA GLU A 267 61.45 45.95 3.51
C GLU A 267 59.94 45.78 3.81
N GLN A 268 59.20 46.88 3.95
CA GLN A 268 57.77 46.88 4.27
C GLN A 268 56.92 46.43 3.06
N ALA A 269 57.32 46.76 1.83
CA ALA A 269 56.69 46.25 0.62
C ALA A 269 56.81 44.72 0.49
N TYR A 270 57.95 44.16 0.92
CA TYR A 270 58.17 42.72 1.02
C TYR A 270 57.20 42.09 2.05
N PHE A 271 57.08 42.65 3.26
CA PHE A 271 56.16 42.13 4.28
C PHE A 271 54.68 42.14 3.86
N VAL A 272 54.22 43.15 3.11
CA VAL A 272 52.84 43.19 2.60
C VAL A 272 52.59 42.03 1.62
N ARG A 273 53.51 41.78 0.68
CA ARG A 273 53.41 40.66 -0.26
C ARG A 273 53.46 39.32 0.46
N GLU A 274 54.36 39.17 1.43
CA GLU A 274 54.52 37.91 2.16
C GLU A 274 53.33 37.61 3.10
N ASN A 275 52.73 38.63 3.73
CA ASN A 275 51.49 38.45 4.48
C ASN A 275 50.32 38.04 3.57
N LEU A 276 50.23 38.60 2.36
CA LEU A 276 49.21 38.23 1.38
C LEU A 276 49.39 36.78 0.91
N ARG A 277 50.62 36.33 0.65
CA ARG A 277 50.93 34.92 0.37
C ARG A 277 50.54 33.99 1.50
N LEU A 278 50.90 34.33 2.74
CA LEU A 278 50.57 33.54 3.91
C LEU A 278 49.05 33.34 4.01
N ARG A 279 48.26 34.41 3.84
CA ARG A 279 46.79 34.32 3.82
C ARG A 279 46.23 33.46 2.69
N LEU A 280 46.84 33.47 1.51
CA LEU A 280 46.43 32.60 0.40
C LEU A 280 46.79 31.13 0.67
N LEU A 281 47.90 30.87 1.36
CA LEU A 281 48.31 29.54 1.83
C LEU A 281 47.41 29.03 2.97
N ASP A 282 47.02 29.90 3.90
CA ASP A 282 46.07 29.61 4.97
C ASP A 282 44.69 29.32 4.38
N ALA A 283 44.20 30.15 3.45
CA ALA A 283 42.97 29.91 2.70
C ALA A 283 43.03 28.58 1.91
N ARG A 284 44.16 28.22 1.30
CA ARG A 284 44.36 26.93 0.62
C ARG A 284 44.24 25.77 1.60
N THR A 285 44.85 25.91 2.78
CA THR A 285 44.83 24.90 3.83
C THR A 285 43.41 24.74 4.41
N ALA A 286 42.72 25.84 4.66
CA ALA A 286 41.32 25.88 5.09
C ALA A 286 40.38 25.24 4.05
N LEU A 287 40.58 25.51 2.76
CA LEU A 287 39.85 24.87 1.66
C LEU A 287 40.05 23.35 1.66
N MET A 288 41.29 22.86 1.81
CA MET A 288 41.58 21.42 1.89
C MET A 288 40.99 20.77 3.16
N GLN A 289 40.90 21.52 4.26
CA GLN A 289 40.21 21.13 5.49
C GLN A 289 38.68 21.33 5.44
N ARG A 290 38.12 21.81 4.31
CA ARG A 290 36.70 22.17 4.12
C ARG A 290 36.16 23.21 5.12
N ASN A 291 37.05 23.98 5.76
CA ASN A 291 36.68 25.05 6.66
C ASN A 291 36.36 26.33 5.88
N SER A 292 35.10 26.45 5.45
CA SER A 292 34.63 27.60 4.66
C SER A 292 34.71 28.93 5.40
N GLU A 293 34.67 28.92 6.73
CA GLU A 293 34.65 30.12 7.55
C GLU A 293 36.03 30.78 7.58
N VAL A 294 37.08 29.98 7.81
CA VAL A 294 38.47 30.44 7.70
C VAL A 294 38.81 30.78 6.24
N TYR A 295 38.42 29.95 5.28
CA TYR A 295 38.59 30.23 3.84
C TYR A 295 38.01 31.59 3.44
N GLN A 296 36.74 31.86 3.74
CA GLN A 296 36.12 33.14 3.43
C GLN A 296 36.76 34.29 4.23
N GLY A 297 37.12 34.07 5.50
CA GLY A 297 37.85 35.03 6.31
C GLY A 297 39.16 35.48 5.67
N ASP A 298 39.99 34.53 5.22
CA ASP A 298 41.29 34.83 4.62
C ASP A 298 41.17 35.42 3.22
N LEU A 299 40.19 35.01 2.40
CA LEU A 299 39.92 35.69 1.13
C LEU A 299 39.40 37.12 1.34
N ASN A 300 38.55 37.38 2.35
CA ASN A 300 38.15 38.74 2.73
C ASN A 300 39.35 39.59 3.15
N ASN A 301 40.24 39.03 3.98
CA ASN A 301 41.46 39.71 4.43
C ASN A 301 42.43 39.99 3.26
N ALA A 302 42.57 39.05 2.33
CA ALA A 302 43.38 39.20 1.13
C ALA A 302 42.82 40.29 0.19
N GLU A 303 41.49 40.35 0.00
CA GLU A 303 40.81 41.42 -0.75
C GLU A 303 41.04 42.79 -0.12
N ALA A 304 40.92 42.89 1.21
CA ALA A 304 41.15 44.13 1.96
C ALA A 304 42.61 44.60 1.84
N ALA A 305 43.58 43.69 2.02
CA ALA A 305 44.99 43.99 1.87
C ALA A 305 45.34 44.47 0.45
N VAL A 306 44.80 43.82 -0.58
CA VAL A 306 45.03 44.25 -1.97
C VAL A 306 44.42 45.61 -2.26
N ARG A 307 43.20 45.90 -1.78
CA ARG A 307 42.60 47.24 -1.92
C ARG A 307 43.32 48.33 -1.13
N GLN A 308 43.99 48.00 -0.03
CA GLN A 308 44.66 48.97 0.85
C GLN A 308 46.07 49.33 0.38
N TYR A 309 46.84 48.37 -0.14
CA TYR A 309 48.28 48.54 -0.41
C TYR A 309 48.69 48.47 -1.89
N PHE A 310 47.84 47.96 -2.78
CA PHE A 310 48.15 47.75 -4.20
C PHE A 310 47.32 48.67 -5.12
N ASP A 311 47.85 48.99 -6.30
CA ASP A 311 47.17 49.91 -7.22
C ASP A 311 45.95 49.24 -7.88
N ALA A 312 44.76 49.61 -7.39
CA ALA A 312 43.46 49.16 -7.91
C ALA A 312 43.15 49.65 -9.35
N LYS A 313 43.94 50.57 -9.92
CA LYS A 313 43.81 50.99 -11.33
C LYS A 313 44.59 50.10 -12.29
N SER A 314 45.54 49.31 -11.79
CA SER A 314 46.30 48.38 -12.62
C SER A 314 45.41 47.24 -13.14
N PRO A 315 45.48 46.89 -14.44
CA PRO A 315 44.77 45.74 -15.00
C PRO A 315 45.11 44.41 -14.29
N ALA A 316 46.35 44.26 -13.81
CA ALA A 316 46.78 43.06 -13.07
C ALA A 316 46.02 42.92 -11.74
N THR A 317 45.95 44.00 -10.96
CA THR A 317 45.21 44.05 -9.68
C THR A 317 43.71 43.82 -9.89
N GLN A 318 43.14 44.36 -10.97
CA GLN A 318 41.73 44.16 -11.31
C GLN A 318 41.42 42.72 -11.70
N SER A 319 42.29 42.08 -12.50
CA SER A 319 42.14 40.66 -12.86
C SER A 319 42.29 39.76 -11.63
N TRP A 320 43.27 40.04 -10.77
CA TRP A 320 43.50 39.31 -9.52
C TRP A 320 42.31 39.42 -8.56
N LEU A 321 41.77 40.64 -8.36
CA LEU A 321 40.58 40.87 -7.53
C LEU A 321 39.32 40.21 -8.11
N LYS A 322 39.20 40.13 -9.45
CA LYS A 322 38.10 39.43 -10.11
C LYS A 322 38.17 37.92 -9.87
N GLU A 323 39.33 37.30 -10.07
CA GLU A 323 39.50 35.86 -9.82
C GLU A 323 39.34 35.54 -8.32
N LEU A 324 39.81 36.40 -7.42
CA LEU A 324 39.52 36.27 -5.98
C LEU A 324 38.00 36.33 -5.70
N ALA A 325 37.28 37.27 -6.31
CA ALA A 325 35.83 37.39 -6.14
C ALA A 325 35.06 36.17 -6.71
N GLU A 326 35.52 35.61 -7.83
CA GLU A 326 35.00 34.34 -8.35
C GLU A 326 35.23 33.20 -7.35
N LEU A 327 36.42 33.10 -6.74
CA LEU A 327 36.72 32.08 -5.72
C LEU A 327 35.88 32.24 -4.45
N LYS A 328 35.67 33.47 -3.97
CA LYS A 328 34.78 33.78 -2.85
C LYS A 328 33.32 33.41 -3.12
N ALA A 329 32.90 33.29 -4.38
CA ALA A 329 31.55 32.89 -4.74
C ALA A 329 31.32 31.35 -4.68
N LEU A 330 32.36 30.53 -4.48
CA LEU A 330 32.18 29.09 -4.25
C LEU A 330 31.81 28.81 -2.79
N ASP A 331 30.62 28.23 -2.58
CA ASP A 331 30.22 27.72 -1.27
C ASP A 331 30.75 26.29 -1.03
N VAL A 332 31.79 26.21 -0.19
CA VAL A 332 32.50 24.98 0.16
C VAL A 332 31.75 24.13 1.21
N ARG A 333 30.80 24.70 1.96
CA ARG A 333 30.18 24.06 3.15
C ARG A 333 28.78 23.53 2.88
N MET A 334 27.95 24.28 2.15
CA MET A 334 26.56 23.93 1.86
C MET A 334 26.41 22.67 0.96
N THR A 335 27.50 22.19 0.37
CA THR A 335 27.51 21.01 -0.50
C THR A 335 27.61 19.66 0.21
N ALA A 336 28.02 19.60 1.48
CA ALA A 336 28.22 18.33 2.20
C ALA A 336 27.03 17.93 3.11
N ASP A 337 26.50 18.85 3.91
CA ASP A 337 25.58 18.52 5.00
C ASP A 337 24.14 18.19 4.55
N ASP A 338 23.70 18.66 3.38
CA ASP A 338 22.30 18.55 2.94
C ASP A 338 22.00 17.35 2.02
N GLY A 339 23.01 16.81 1.35
CA GLY A 339 22.82 16.02 0.12
C GLY A 339 22.11 14.66 0.22
N LEU A 340 21.91 14.12 1.43
CA LEU A 340 21.26 12.82 1.67
C LEU A 340 20.09 12.91 2.66
N LYS A 341 19.66 14.13 3.01
CA LYS A 341 18.67 14.35 4.09
C LYS A 341 17.30 13.77 3.76
N ASN A 342 16.83 13.88 2.52
CA ASN A 342 15.51 13.38 2.14
C ASN A 342 15.48 11.85 2.20
N SER A 343 16.52 11.18 1.68
CA SER A 343 16.62 9.73 1.65
C SER A 343 16.74 9.13 3.06
N LEU A 344 17.57 9.71 3.93
CA LEU A 344 17.64 9.31 5.36
C LEU A 344 16.28 9.42 6.04
N ASN A 345 15.55 10.51 5.80
CA ASN A 345 14.24 10.73 6.43
C ASN A 345 13.16 9.80 5.88
N ALA A 346 13.16 9.50 4.57
CA ALA A 346 12.23 8.55 3.96
C ALA A 346 12.44 7.11 4.47
N VAL A 347 13.71 6.70 4.64
CA VAL A 347 14.06 5.40 5.22
C VAL A 347 13.63 5.31 6.69
N ARG A 348 13.88 6.34 7.50
CA ARG A 348 13.41 6.40 8.90
C ARG A 348 11.88 6.32 8.99
N ALA A 349 11.16 7.10 8.18
CA ALA A 349 9.70 7.09 8.15
C ALA A 349 9.13 5.71 7.80
N TYR A 350 9.76 4.97 6.88
CA TYR A 350 9.40 3.58 6.61
C TYR A 350 9.64 2.68 7.84
N ARG A 351 10.82 2.75 8.47
CA ARG A 351 11.18 1.92 9.64
C ARG A 351 10.27 2.18 10.84
N ASP A 352 9.86 3.43 11.05
CA ASP A 352 8.96 3.78 12.15
C ASP A 352 7.52 3.33 11.85
N GLY A 353 7.09 3.41 10.58
CA GLY A 353 5.84 2.80 10.13
C GLY A 353 5.79 1.27 10.33
N THR A 354 6.85 0.54 9.95
CA THR A 354 6.87 -0.91 10.15
C THR A 354 6.90 -1.29 11.63
N ARG A 355 7.64 -0.55 12.47
CA ARG A 355 7.62 -0.71 13.94
C ARG A 355 6.23 -0.50 14.54
N MET A 356 5.49 0.54 14.11
CA MET A 356 4.12 0.77 14.57
C MET A 356 3.21 -0.41 14.21
N THR A 357 3.27 -0.92 12.97
CA THR A 357 2.49 -2.11 12.60
C THR A 357 2.91 -3.37 13.37
N ALA A 358 4.17 -3.50 13.77
CA ALA A 358 4.64 -4.64 14.57
C ALA A 358 4.11 -4.57 16.01
N ALA A 359 4.07 -3.38 16.62
CA ALA A 359 3.52 -3.16 17.94
C ALA A 359 2.00 -3.44 17.98
N GLU A 360 1.24 -2.93 17.01
CA GLU A 360 -0.21 -3.15 16.92
C GLU A 360 -0.57 -4.64 16.76
N ASN A 361 0.20 -5.40 15.99
CA ASN A 361 0.02 -6.85 15.87
C ASN A 361 0.37 -7.59 17.19
N GLN A 362 1.39 -7.15 17.93
CA GLN A 362 1.77 -7.75 19.22
C GLN A 362 0.72 -7.47 20.31
N GLU A 363 0.15 -6.27 20.36
CA GLU A 363 -0.94 -5.93 21.27
C GLU A 363 -2.21 -6.74 20.93
N ALA A 364 -2.51 -6.93 19.64
CA ALA A 364 -3.62 -7.77 19.21
C ALA A 364 -3.43 -9.27 19.56
N GLU A 365 -2.23 -9.82 19.40
CA GLU A 365 -1.93 -11.20 19.81
C GLU A 365 -1.94 -11.39 21.33
N GLN A 366 -1.51 -10.39 22.12
CA GLN A 366 -1.62 -10.42 23.58
C GLN A 366 -3.08 -10.35 24.05
N ALA A 367 -3.88 -9.43 23.49
CA ALA A 367 -5.31 -9.33 23.80
C ALA A 367 -6.10 -10.58 23.36
N ALA A 368 -5.65 -11.30 22.32
CA ALA A 368 -6.26 -12.55 21.87
C ALA A 368 -5.79 -13.80 22.64
N SER A 369 -4.77 -13.67 23.52
CA SER A 369 -4.23 -14.77 24.32
C SER A 369 -4.46 -14.63 25.84
N GLU A 370 -5.07 -13.54 26.30
CA GLU A 370 -5.68 -13.50 27.64
C GLU A 370 -6.91 -14.44 27.70
N PRO A 371 -6.94 -15.43 28.62
CA PRO A 371 -8.14 -16.19 28.86
C PRO A 371 -9.19 -15.29 29.54
N ALA A 372 -10.40 -15.27 29.00
CA ALA A 372 -11.54 -14.59 29.62
C ALA A 372 -11.79 -15.17 31.02
N ASN A 373 -11.31 -14.47 32.05
CA ASN A 373 -11.33 -14.95 33.42
C ASN A 373 -12.71 -14.68 34.04
N GLU A 374 -13.66 -15.59 33.83
CA GLU A 374 -14.98 -15.59 34.49
C GLU A 374 -14.85 -15.80 36.00
N ASN A 375 -14.43 -14.76 36.73
CA ASN A 375 -14.88 -14.56 38.11
C ASN A 375 -14.63 -13.14 38.63
N THR A 376 -15.61 -12.26 38.46
CA THR A 376 -15.81 -11.14 39.40
C THR A 376 -17.29 -10.78 39.52
N ALA A 377 -18.10 -11.71 40.03
CA ALA A 377 -19.43 -11.41 40.55
C ALA A 377 -19.35 -11.26 42.08
N SER A 378 -19.29 -10.01 42.55
CA SER A 378 -19.50 -9.65 43.96
C SER A 378 -20.12 -8.26 44.03
N GLU A 379 -21.45 -8.27 44.03
CA GLU A 379 -22.37 -7.15 44.22
C GLU A 379 -22.65 -6.95 45.74
N PRO A 380 -23.22 -5.82 46.25
CA PRO A 380 -23.42 -4.47 45.69
C PRO A 380 -22.75 -3.35 46.52
N ALA A 381 -22.61 -2.14 45.95
CA ALA A 381 -22.53 -0.89 46.72
C ALA A 381 -23.19 0.30 46.01
N ALA A 382 -24.11 0.93 46.74
CA ALA A 382 -24.88 2.17 46.53
C ALA A 382 -24.53 3.15 45.37
N ALA A 383 -25.62 3.60 44.73
CA ALA A 383 -25.73 4.67 43.74
C ALA A 383 -25.22 6.06 44.15
N SER A 384 -24.84 6.86 43.14
CA SER A 384 -24.92 8.35 42.94
C SER A 384 -23.76 8.75 41.99
N ASP A 385 -23.88 9.50 40.90
CA ASP A 385 -24.99 10.26 40.31
C ASP A 385 -24.97 10.14 38.76
N VAL A 386 -26.14 10.03 38.12
CA VAL A 386 -26.27 10.17 36.66
C VAL A 386 -26.81 11.57 36.35
N LYS A 387 -25.97 12.44 35.78
CA LYS A 387 -26.45 13.71 35.23
C LYS A 387 -26.96 13.54 33.80
N THR A 388 -28.22 13.12 33.72
CA THR A 388 -29.22 13.55 32.74
C THR A 388 -28.74 13.94 31.33
N ILE A 389 -28.90 13.03 30.37
CA ILE A 389 -29.11 13.43 28.97
C ILE A 389 -30.60 13.73 28.81
N GLU A 390 -30.95 14.97 28.50
CA GLU A 390 -32.34 15.41 28.34
C GLU A 390 -32.71 15.62 26.86
N ALA A 391 -33.69 14.84 26.41
CA ALA A 391 -34.55 15.07 25.26
C ALA A 391 -35.80 14.18 25.44
N PRO A 392 -36.99 14.49 24.85
CA PRO A 392 -37.25 15.51 23.84
C PRO A 392 -38.49 16.41 24.12
N SER A 393 -38.71 17.44 23.30
CA SER A 393 -40.07 17.94 23.01
C SER A 393 -40.22 18.45 21.57
N LEU A 394 -41.37 18.11 20.97
CA LEU A 394 -41.84 18.46 19.62
C LEU A 394 -42.89 19.61 19.73
N PRO A 395 -43.57 20.03 18.65
CA PRO A 395 -43.08 20.59 17.38
C PRO A 395 -43.76 21.95 17.07
N SER A 396 -43.36 22.66 15.99
CA SER A 396 -44.26 23.62 15.31
C SER A 396 -43.91 23.87 13.84
N GLU A 397 -44.94 23.72 13.01
CA GLU A 397 -45.00 23.95 11.55
C GLU A 397 -44.58 25.35 11.09
N ARG A 398 -43.96 25.44 9.88
CA ARG A 398 -44.62 25.91 8.64
C ARG A 398 -43.70 25.95 7.39
N LYS A 399 -44.02 25.07 6.44
CA LYS A 399 -44.09 25.17 4.95
C LYS A 399 -43.81 26.56 4.28
N PRO A 400 -43.55 26.63 2.95
CA PRO A 400 -42.44 26.08 2.12
C PRO A 400 -41.72 27.16 1.26
N GLU A 401 -40.63 26.83 0.55
CA GLU A 401 -40.51 27.21 -0.89
C GLU A 401 -39.35 26.50 -1.66
N GLN A 402 -39.65 26.20 -2.93
CA GLN A 402 -38.81 25.71 -4.03
C GLN A 402 -39.47 26.30 -5.31
N PRO A 403 -38.88 26.29 -6.54
CA PRO A 403 -37.54 25.86 -6.95
C PRO A 403 -36.86 26.77 -8.03
N ALA A 404 -35.79 26.26 -8.68
CA ALA A 404 -35.31 26.63 -10.03
C ALA A 404 -34.62 28.01 -10.18
N LYS A 405 -33.72 28.35 -11.14
CA LYS A 405 -33.08 27.79 -12.37
C LYS A 405 -31.62 28.36 -12.42
N LYS A 406 -30.65 27.98 -13.28
CA LYS A 406 -30.54 27.09 -14.46
C LYS A 406 -29.06 26.66 -14.68
N GLN A 407 -28.83 25.68 -15.56
CA GLN A 407 -27.55 25.42 -16.27
C GLN A 407 -27.47 26.31 -17.54
N PRO A 408 -26.30 26.49 -18.20
CA PRO A 408 -25.99 25.58 -19.32
C PRO A 408 -24.51 25.23 -19.59
N VAL A 409 -24.39 24.18 -20.40
CA VAL A 409 -23.21 23.62 -21.10
C VAL A 409 -22.76 24.55 -22.25
N PRO A 410 -21.55 24.35 -22.82
CA PRO A 410 -21.54 24.09 -24.26
C PRO A 410 -20.71 22.87 -24.68
N GLU A 411 -21.22 22.20 -25.71
CA GLU A 411 -20.68 21.02 -26.37
C GLU A 411 -20.48 21.35 -27.87
N LYS A 412 -19.36 20.92 -28.45
CA LYS A 412 -19.23 20.47 -29.85
C LYS A 412 -17.85 19.81 -30.05
N THR A 413 -17.74 18.50 -30.38
CA THR A 413 -17.64 17.94 -31.77
C THR A 413 -16.66 18.71 -32.67
N GLU A 414 -15.70 18.13 -33.41
CA GLU A 414 -15.37 16.73 -33.79
C GLU A 414 -13.83 16.51 -33.65
N ARG A 415 -13.10 15.50 -34.19
CA ARG A 415 -13.36 14.31 -35.05
C ARG A 415 -12.18 13.30 -34.88
N SER A 416 -12.41 11.99 -35.03
CA SER A 416 -11.35 11.01 -35.38
C SER A 416 -11.36 10.72 -36.88
N PRO A 417 -10.21 10.35 -37.48
CA PRO A 417 -10.26 9.27 -38.46
C PRO A 417 -9.17 8.20 -38.26
N SER A 418 -9.54 6.98 -38.60
CA SER A 418 -8.62 5.86 -38.80
C SER A 418 -8.12 5.86 -40.25
N ALA A 419 -6.81 5.60 -40.49
CA ALA A 419 -6.30 4.78 -41.61
C ALA A 419 -4.77 4.86 -41.84
N LYS A 420 -4.10 3.71 -41.66
CA LYS A 420 -3.32 2.99 -42.71
C LYS A 420 -2.01 3.58 -43.30
N GLY A 421 -0.96 2.75 -43.26
CA GLY A 421 0.25 2.82 -44.12
C GLY A 421 1.42 3.62 -43.53
N GLU A 422 2.68 3.41 -43.93
CA GLU A 422 3.30 2.28 -44.63
C GLU A 422 4.82 2.33 -44.39
N ARG A 423 5.55 1.30 -44.82
CA ARG A 423 7.02 1.12 -44.81
C ARG A 423 7.87 2.39 -44.99
N ALA A 424 8.90 2.53 -44.15
CA ALA A 424 10.29 2.78 -44.56
C ALA A 424 11.24 2.28 -43.46
#